data_AF-A0A3L6JL97-F1
#
_entry.id   AF-A0A3L6JL97-F1
#
_cell.length_a   1.000
_cell.length_b   1.000
_cell.length_c   1.000
_cell.angle_alpha   90.00
_cell.angle_beta   90.00
_cell.angle_gamma   90.00
#
_symmetry.space_group_name_H-M   'P 1'
#
loop_
_entity.id
_entity.type
_entity.pdbx_description
1 polymer ?
#
loop_
_entity_poly.entity_id
_entity_poly.type
_entity_poly.pdbx_seq_one_letter_code
_entity_poly.pdbx_strand_id
1 'polypeptide(L)'
;MMSCIEMLVNHNLTVRRSILETLEGLNNGAFVRDSGSGIESIRDILVHLIDTERYWISVLRERECVRLNPADFGTIGDIKTVWCETEELTRRFLKDLSQEQLSHVRSVRNDEKTIYFTVAKVLIHLAVHEVHHQGLIVGLIRQLGLDPPNTDML
;
A
#
# COMPACT_ATOMS: atom_id res chain seq x y z
N MET A 1 14.29 16.80 -2.07
CA MET A 1 14.01 15.38 -2.43
C MET A 1 13.03 14.77 -1.42
N MET A 2 13.21 15.00 -0.11
CA MET A 2 12.24 14.62 0.92
C MET A 2 10.82 15.13 0.65
N SER A 3 10.67 16.40 0.24
CA SER A 3 9.37 17.01 -0.07
C SER A 3 8.58 16.32 -1.18
N CYS A 4 9.23 15.77 -2.21
CA CYS A 4 8.54 15.04 -3.29
C CYS A 4 8.04 13.67 -2.82
N ILE A 5 8.84 12.98 -2.00
CA ILE A 5 8.45 11.68 -1.43
C ILE A 5 7.26 11.88 -0.49
N GLU A 6 7.32 12.87 0.39
CA GLU A 6 6.21 13.23 1.29
C GLU A 6 4.94 13.59 0.51
N MET A 7 5.06 14.33 -0.59
CA MET A 7 3.93 14.68 -1.46
C MET A 7 3.27 13.42 -2.05
N LEU A 8 4.06 12.48 -2.58
CA LEU A 8 3.54 11.23 -3.13
C LEU A 8 2.86 10.37 -2.06
N VAL A 9 3.49 10.24 -0.88
CA VAL A 9 2.92 9.49 0.24
C VAL A 9 1.61 10.13 0.70
N ASN A 10 1.57 11.45 0.91
CA ASN A 10 0.36 12.13 1.35
C ASN A 10 -0.78 12.05 0.33
N HIS A 11 -0.45 12.09 -0.96
CA HIS A 11 -1.43 11.85 -2.04
C HIS A 11 -2.04 10.45 -1.90
N ASN A 12 -1.19 9.41 -1.81
CA ASN A 12 -1.66 8.04 -1.64
C ASN A 12 -2.55 7.87 -0.40
N LEU A 13 -2.17 8.46 0.75
CA LEU A 13 -2.96 8.40 1.98
C LEU A 13 -4.32 9.10 1.86
N THR A 14 -4.43 10.10 0.99
CA THR A 14 -5.71 10.76 0.70
C THR A 14 -6.58 9.88 -0.19
N VAL A 15 -6.02 9.37 -1.30
CA VAL A 15 -6.75 8.48 -2.21
C VAL A 15 -7.18 7.19 -1.51
N ARG A 16 -6.32 6.62 -0.66
CA ARG A 16 -6.61 5.45 0.18
C ARG A 16 -7.85 5.64 1.03
N ARG A 17 -7.97 6.78 1.72
CA ARG A 17 -9.15 7.11 2.55
C ARG A 17 -10.41 7.15 1.69
N SER A 18 -10.38 7.85 0.56
CA SER A 18 -11.51 7.93 -0.35
C SER A 18 -11.90 6.57 -0.94
N ILE A 19 -10.93 5.70 -1.28
CA ILE A 19 -11.20 4.33 -1.71
C ILE A 19 -11.88 3.53 -0.59
N LEU A 20 -11.35 3.58 0.63
CA LEU A 20 -11.92 2.84 1.76
C LEU A 20 -13.33 3.33 2.11
N GLU A 21 -13.60 4.63 1.95
CA GLU A 21 -14.95 5.23 2.07
C GLU A 21 -15.89 4.72 0.97
N THR A 22 -15.47 4.70 -0.30
CA THR A 22 -16.27 4.14 -1.41
C THR A 22 -16.59 2.66 -1.20
N LEU A 23 -15.69 1.92 -0.57
CA LEU A 23 -15.87 0.50 -0.26
C LEU A 23 -16.66 0.27 1.04
N GLU A 24 -17.00 1.31 1.81
CA GLU A 24 -17.87 1.15 2.97
C GLU A 24 -19.25 0.62 2.55
N GLY A 25 -19.72 -0.42 3.24
CA GLY A 25 -21.00 -1.05 2.93
C GLY A 25 -20.96 -2.02 1.74
N LEU A 26 -19.79 -2.24 1.12
CA LEU A 26 -19.63 -3.32 0.16
C LEU A 26 -19.94 -4.65 0.83
N ASN A 27 -20.84 -5.45 0.25
CA ASN A 27 -21.14 -6.76 0.79
C ASN A 27 -19.92 -7.68 0.66
N ASN A 28 -19.81 -8.64 1.58
CA ASN A 28 -18.65 -9.54 1.64
C ASN A 28 -18.44 -10.31 0.32
N GLY A 29 -19.52 -10.70 -0.36
CA GLY A 29 -19.44 -11.41 -1.63
C GLY A 29 -18.72 -10.63 -2.72
N ALA A 30 -18.95 -9.32 -2.82
CA ALA A 30 -18.25 -8.45 -3.77
C ALA A 30 -16.81 -8.12 -3.30
N PHE A 31 -16.58 -8.03 -1.99
CA PHE A 31 -15.26 -7.75 -1.42
C PHE A 31 -14.23 -8.83 -1.71
N VAL A 32 -14.64 -10.10 -1.64
CA VAL A 32 -13.76 -11.28 -1.85
C VAL A 32 -13.87 -11.88 -3.26
N ARG A 33 -14.66 -11.26 -4.15
CA ARG A 33 -14.89 -11.79 -5.49
C ARG A 33 -13.63 -11.68 -6.33
N ASP A 34 -13.18 -12.80 -6.88
CA ASP A 34 -12.18 -12.82 -7.95
C ASP A 34 -12.73 -12.04 -9.17
N SER A 35 -11.89 -11.22 -9.82
CA SER A 35 -12.33 -10.41 -10.95
C SER A 35 -12.60 -11.22 -12.22
N GLY A 36 -12.16 -12.48 -12.27
CA GLY A 36 -12.20 -13.37 -13.43
C GLY A 36 -11.21 -13.01 -14.54
N SER A 37 -10.40 -11.96 -14.36
CA SER A 37 -9.48 -11.43 -15.38
C SER A 37 -8.00 -11.58 -14.99
N GLY A 38 -7.70 -12.49 -14.05
CA GLY A 38 -6.36 -12.64 -13.46
C GLY A 38 -5.96 -11.48 -12.55
N ILE A 39 -6.91 -10.61 -12.20
CA ILE A 39 -6.75 -9.58 -11.17
C ILE A 39 -7.34 -10.15 -9.88
N GLU A 40 -6.59 -10.02 -8.79
CA GLU A 40 -7.02 -10.51 -7.47
C GLU A 40 -8.28 -9.75 -6.98
N SER A 41 -8.94 -10.27 -5.95
CA SER A 41 -10.12 -9.60 -5.37
C SER A 41 -9.76 -8.24 -4.75
N ILE A 42 -10.75 -7.37 -4.52
CA ILE A 42 -10.54 -6.09 -3.84
C ILE A 42 -9.84 -6.31 -2.49
N ARG A 43 -10.30 -7.31 -1.72
CA ARG A 43 -9.65 -7.70 -0.46
C ARG A 43 -8.17 -7.99 -0.66
N ASP A 44 -7.85 -8.86 -1.62
CA ASP A 44 -6.49 -9.37 -1.80
C ASP A 44 -5.54 -8.22 -2.21
N ILE A 45 -5.98 -7.30 -3.07
CA ILE A 45 -5.20 -6.12 -3.46
C ILE A 45 -4.95 -5.20 -2.25
N LEU A 46 -5.98 -4.95 -1.42
CA LEU A 46 -5.82 -4.10 -0.23
C LEU A 46 -4.85 -4.73 0.77
N VAL A 47 -4.97 -6.04 1.03
CA VAL A 47 -4.05 -6.77 1.91
C VAL A 47 -2.64 -6.77 1.34
N HIS A 48 -2.47 -6.97 0.03
CA HIS A 48 -1.17 -6.90 -0.65
C HIS A 48 -0.50 -5.52 -0.48
N LEU A 49 -1.27 -4.44 -0.58
CA LEU A 49 -0.75 -3.09 -0.35
C LEU A 49 -0.26 -2.89 1.08
N ILE A 50 -1.05 -3.28 2.08
CA ILE A 50 -0.66 -3.21 3.50
C ILE A 50 0.59 -4.03 3.75
N ASP A 51 0.61 -5.27 3.29
CA ASP A 51 1.70 -6.22 3.50
C ASP A 51 2.99 -5.77 2.81
N THR A 52 2.89 -5.16 1.63
CA THR A 52 4.02 -4.57 0.91
C THR A 52 4.59 -3.37 1.66
N GLU A 53 3.74 -2.46 2.13
CA GLU A 53 4.14 -1.29 2.93
C GLU A 53 4.84 -1.73 4.22
N ARG A 54 4.24 -2.64 4.98
CA ARG A 54 4.80 -3.18 6.22
C ARG A 54 6.17 -3.83 6.01
N TYR A 55 6.31 -4.64 4.97
CA TYR A 55 7.57 -5.31 4.68
C TYR A 55 8.68 -4.32 4.37
N TRP A 56 8.45 -3.39 3.44
CA TRP A 56 9.50 -2.44 3.05
C TRP A 56 9.87 -1.50 4.19
N ILE A 57 8.91 -1.03 4.99
CA ILE A 57 9.21 -0.23 6.18
C ILE A 57 10.00 -1.04 7.20
N SER A 58 9.70 -2.33 7.38
CA SER A 58 10.46 -3.20 8.28
C SER A 58 11.89 -3.43 7.77
N VAL A 59 12.07 -3.64 6.46
CA VAL A 59 13.38 -3.73 5.81
C VAL A 59 14.20 -2.45 6.03
N LEU A 60 13.61 -1.28 5.83
CA LEU A 60 14.29 0.00 6.04
C LEU A 60 14.63 0.26 7.51
N ARG A 61 13.89 -0.35 8.45
CA ARG A 61 14.13 -0.29 9.89
C ARG A 61 14.96 -1.44 10.43
N GLU A 62 15.44 -2.33 9.56
CA GLU A 62 16.22 -3.53 9.92
C GLU A 62 15.47 -4.41 10.95
N ARG A 63 14.18 -4.63 10.70
CA ARG A 63 13.26 -5.41 11.54
C ARG A 63 12.64 -6.54 10.73
N GLU A 64 12.28 -7.62 11.41
CA GLU A 64 11.48 -8.69 10.81
C GLU A 64 10.03 -8.22 10.57
N CYS A 65 9.41 -8.77 9.52
CA CYS A 65 8.02 -8.52 9.19
C CYS A 65 7.29 -9.85 9.02
N VAL A 66 6.21 -10.04 9.77
CA VAL A 66 5.27 -11.13 9.55
C VAL A 66 4.42 -10.77 8.33
N ARG A 67 4.33 -11.70 7.37
CA ARG A 67 3.52 -11.52 6.16
C ARG A 67 2.04 -11.70 6.47
N LEU A 68 1.20 -10.91 5.83
CA LEU A 68 -0.26 -11.04 5.95
C LEU A 68 -0.80 -12.13 5.02
N ASN A 69 -1.83 -12.84 5.47
CA ASN A 69 -2.63 -13.73 4.64
C ASN A 69 -3.99 -13.05 4.35
N PRO A 70 -4.37 -12.82 3.08
CA PRO A 70 -5.66 -12.22 2.75
C PRO A 70 -6.86 -12.95 3.36
N ALA A 71 -6.78 -14.26 3.57
CA ALA A 71 -7.85 -15.04 4.19
C ALA A 71 -8.19 -14.61 5.63
N ASP A 72 -7.28 -13.91 6.32
CA ASP A 72 -7.48 -13.44 7.70
C ASP A 72 -8.31 -12.14 7.77
N PHE A 73 -8.62 -11.52 6.63
CA PHE A 73 -9.31 -10.23 6.54
C PHE A 73 -10.69 -10.39 5.91
N GLY A 74 -11.73 -10.50 6.73
CA GLY A 74 -13.09 -10.77 6.28
C GLY A 74 -13.89 -9.52 5.89
N THR A 75 -13.47 -8.34 6.36
CA THR A 75 -14.23 -7.10 6.23
C THR A 75 -13.36 -5.90 5.91
N ILE A 76 -13.97 -4.84 5.37
CA ILE A 76 -13.33 -3.52 5.23
C ILE A 76 -12.91 -2.94 6.59
N GLY A 77 -13.61 -3.29 7.68
CA GLY A 77 -13.23 -2.91 9.03
C GLY A 77 -11.86 -3.49 9.43
N ASP A 78 -11.61 -4.76 9.12
CA ASP A 78 -10.32 -5.41 9.39
C ASP A 78 -9.18 -4.72 8.62
N ILE A 79 -9.44 -4.39 7.33
CA ILE A 79 -8.50 -3.64 6.48
C ILE A 79 -8.19 -2.28 7.10
N LYS A 80 -9.20 -1.51 7.51
CA LYS A 80 -9.00 -0.18 8.10
C LYS A 80 -8.15 -0.23 9.36
N THR A 81 -8.41 -1.18 10.25
CA THR A 81 -7.64 -1.34 11.49
C THR A 81 -6.16 -1.56 11.20
N VAL A 82 -5.83 -2.57 10.39
CA VAL A 82 -4.43 -2.90 10.11
C VAL A 82 -3.72 -1.83 9.26
N TRP A 83 -4.44 -1.15 8.36
CA TRP A 83 -3.83 -0.13 7.51
C TRP A 83 -3.55 1.15 8.29
N CYS A 84 -4.40 1.49 9.28
CA CYS A 84 -4.15 2.60 10.19
C CYS A 84 -2.87 2.39 11.02
N GLU A 85 -2.69 1.18 11.56
CA GLU A 85 -1.46 0.81 12.27
C GLU A 85 -0.22 0.89 11.37
N THR A 86 -0.36 0.44 10.12
CA THR A 86 0.71 0.47 9.12
C THR A 86 1.07 1.92 8.74
N GLU A 87 0.07 2.76 8.49
CA GLU A 87 0.25 4.17 8.17
C GLU A 87 0.99 4.90 9.30
N GLU A 88 0.62 4.65 10.55
CA GLU A 88 1.29 5.22 11.72
C GLU A 88 2.77 4.85 11.80
N LEU A 89 3.11 3.60 11.49
CA LEU A 89 4.50 3.14 11.42
C LEU A 89 5.26 3.84 10.30
N THR A 90 4.66 3.97 9.11
CA THR A 90 5.25 4.68 7.97
C THR A 90 5.46 6.15 8.27
N ARG A 91 4.47 6.83 8.86
CA ARG A 91 4.57 8.24 9.24
C ARG A 91 5.69 8.49 10.26
N ARG A 92 5.82 7.62 11.26
CA ARG A 92 6.93 7.72 12.23
C ARG A 92 8.28 7.53 11.57
N PHE A 93 8.40 6.53 10.69
CA PHE A 93 9.63 6.31 9.93
C PHE A 93 10.01 7.54 9.10
N LEU A 94 9.06 8.12 8.36
CA LEU A 94 9.31 9.31 7.54
C LEU A 94 9.68 10.54 8.38
N LYS A 95 9.03 10.72 9.54
CA LYS A 95 9.30 11.84 10.45
C LYS A 95 10.74 11.81 11.00
N ASP A 96 11.25 10.62 11.29
CA ASP A 96 12.58 10.44 11.87
C ASP A 96 13.69 10.36 10.78
N LEU A 97 13.31 10.31 9.50
CA LEU A 97 14.22 10.16 8.38
C LEU A 97 14.88 11.48 8.00
N SER A 98 16.22 11.51 7.97
CA SER A 98 16.99 12.66 7.51
C SER A 98 17.21 12.65 6.00
N GLN A 99 17.47 13.83 5.43
CA GLN A 99 17.76 13.99 4.00
C GLN A 99 19.04 13.25 3.55
N GLU A 100 20.01 13.04 4.45
CA GLU A 100 21.21 12.25 4.18
C GLU A 100 20.90 10.75 4.09
N GLN A 101 20.07 10.25 5.02
CA GLN A 101 19.67 8.84 5.09
C GLN A 101 18.95 8.36 3.83
N LEU A 102 18.32 9.27 3.07
CA LEU A 102 17.69 8.94 1.78
C LEU A 102 18.67 8.29 0.79
N SER A 103 19.97 8.60 0.87
CA SER A 103 21.01 8.05 0.00
C SER A 103 21.63 6.76 0.54
N HIS A 104 21.29 6.34 1.76
CA HIS A 104 21.82 5.11 2.33
C HIS A 104 21.41 3.90 1.49
N VAL A 105 22.40 3.07 1.16
CA VAL A 105 22.19 1.80 0.48
C VAL A 105 21.81 0.73 1.50
N ARG A 106 20.84 -0.10 1.11
CA ARG A 106 20.35 -1.27 1.84
C ARG A 106 20.23 -2.44 0.86
N SER A 107 20.04 -3.63 1.39
CA SER A 107 19.87 -4.82 0.57
C SER A 107 18.90 -5.82 1.18
N VAL A 108 18.22 -6.57 0.32
CA VAL A 108 17.50 -7.79 0.69
C VAL A 108 18.04 -8.95 -0.14
N ARG A 109 18.00 -10.15 0.43
CA ARG A 109 18.27 -11.39 -0.30
C ARG A 109 16.97 -11.93 -0.85
N ASN A 110 16.92 -12.14 -2.17
CA ASN A 110 15.83 -12.81 -2.86
C ASN A 110 16.40 -14.06 -3.55
N ASP A 111 16.11 -15.24 -2.99
CA ASP A 111 16.67 -16.53 -3.39
C ASP A 111 18.21 -16.50 -3.55
N GLU A 112 18.66 -16.47 -4.80
CA GLU A 112 20.07 -16.50 -5.22
C GLU A 112 20.69 -15.11 -5.44
N LYS A 113 19.89 -14.03 -5.36
CA LYS A 113 20.33 -12.67 -5.70
C LYS A 113 20.15 -11.71 -4.54
N THR A 114 21.20 -10.94 -4.25
CA THR A 114 21.11 -9.77 -3.38
C THR A 114 20.70 -8.56 -4.21
N ILE A 115 19.61 -7.91 -3.83
CA ILE A 115 19.12 -6.70 -4.48
C ILE A 115 19.53 -5.52 -3.61
N TYR A 116 20.28 -4.58 -4.19
CA TYR A 116 20.68 -3.33 -3.55
C TYR A 116 19.79 -2.17 -3.99
N PHE A 117 19.48 -1.28 -3.06
CA PHE A 117 18.62 -0.13 -3.28
C PHE A 117 18.93 0.97 -2.27
N THR A 118 18.61 2.23 -2.61
CA THR A 118 18.64 3.33 -1.64
C THR A 118 17.32 3.41 -0.87
N VAL A 119 17.34 4.03 0.31
CA VAL A 119 16.11 4.33 1.07
C VAL A 119 15.11 5.12 0.20
N ALA A 120 15.57 6.14 -0.52
CA ALA A 120 14.73 6.92 -1.43
C ALA A 120 14.07 6.05 -2.52
N LYS A 121 14.80 5.09 -3.10
CA LYS A 121 14.25 4.19 -4.13
C LYS A 121 13.11 3.33 -3.58
N VAL A 122 13.21 2.85 -2.34
CA VAL A 122 12.13 2.08 -1.71
C VAL A 122 10.91 2.93 -1.44
N LEU A 123 11.09 4.16 -0.93
CA LEU A 123 9.96 5.06 -0.67
C LEU A 123 9.22 5.46 -1.95
N ILE A 124 9.96 5.74 -3.02
CA ILE A 124 9.37 5.99 -4.35
C ILE A 124 8.68 4.73 -4.87
N HIS A 125 9.31 3.56 -4.74
CA HIS A 125 8.73 2.28 -5.13
C HIS A 125 7.38 2.04 -4.43
N LEU A 126 7.31 2.22 -3.10
CA LEU A 126 6.07 2.10 -2.34
C LEU A 126 4.99 3.04 -2.88
N ALA A 127 5.36 4.31 -3.12
CA ALA A 127 4.41 5.30 -3.61
C ALA A 127 3.83 4.93 -4.97
N VAL A 128 4.68 4.61 -5.96
CA VAL A 128 4.21 4.28 -7.32
C VAL A 128 3.53 2.91 -7.39
N HIS A 129 3.94 1.96 -6.55
CA HIS A 129 3.30 0.65 -6.44
C HIS A 129 1.86 0.79 -5.92
N GLU A 130 1.63 1.64 -4.93
CA GLU A 130 0.27 1.92 -4.45
C GLU A 130 -0.57 2.63 -5.51
N VAL A 131 -0.06 3.64 -6.23
CA VAL A 131 -0.78 4.27 -7.34
C VAL A 131 -1.23 3.24 -8.40
N HIS A 132 -0.34 2.29 -8.76
CA HIS A 132 -0.68 1.23 -9.70
C HIS A 132 -1.88 0.40 -9.25
N HIS A 133 -1.87 -0.08 -8.00
CA HIS A 133 -2.96 -0.91 -7.46
C HIS A 133 -4.23 -0.13 -7.15
N GLN A 134 -4.12 1.15 -6.77
CA GLN A 134 -5.28 2.04 -6.66
C GLN A 134 -6.03 2.13 -7.99
N GLY A 135 -5.30 2.19 -9.12
CA GLY A 135 -5.89 2.13 -10.45
C GLY A 135 -6.67 0.84 -10.72
N LEU A 136 -6.16 -0.32 -10.26
CA LEU A 136 -6.85 -1.60 -10.35
C LEU A 136 -8.14 -1.61 -9.51
N ILE A 137 -8.05 -1.16 -8.25
CA ILE A 137 -9.20 -1.06 -7.34
C ILE A 137 -10.27 -0.15 -7.95
N VAL A 138 -9.89 1.00 -8.48
CA VAL A 138 -10.80 1.93 -9.17
C VAL A 138 -11.49 1.27 -10.38
N GLY A 139 -10.77 0.42 -11.13
CA GLY A 139 -11.36 -0.39 -12.19
C GLY A 139 -12.39 -1.39 -11.67
N LEU A 140 -12.08 -2.08 -10.58
CA LEU A 140 -12.99 -3.05 -9.94
C LEU A 140 -14.23 -2.38 -9.35
N ILE A 141 -14.09 -1.20 -8.74
CA ILE A 141 -15.21 -0.38 -8.25
C ILE A 141 -16.18 -0.07 -9.40
N ARG A 142 -15.66 0.35 -10.57
CA ARG A 142 -16.50 0.58 -11.76
C ARG A 142 -17.20 -0.69 -12.25
N GLN A 143 -16.52 -1.83 -12.24
CA GLN A 143 -17.13 -3.12 -12.62
C GLN A 143 -18.26 -3.55 -11.67
N LEU A 144 -18.25 -3.07 -10.43
CA LEU A 144 -19.33 -3.26 -9.46
C LEU A 144 -20.51 -2.28 -9.67
N GLY A 145 -20.41 -1.37 -10.63
CA GLY A 145 -21.43 -0.35 -10.90
C GLY A 145 -21.42 0.79 -9.87
N LEU A 146 -20.32 0.95 -9.13
CA LEU A 146 -20.12 2.01 -8.16
C LEU A 146 -19.29 3.15 -8.76
N ASP A 147 -19.47 4.36 -8.22
CA ASP A 147 -18.67 5.52 -8.59
C ASP A 147 -17.34 5.52 -7.82
N PRO A 148 -16.18 5.40 -8.50
CA PRO A 148 -14.89 5.46 -7.84
C PRO A 148 -14.52 6.89 -7.43
N PRO A 149 -13.64 7.05 -6.42
CA PRO A 149 -13.15 8.35 -6.04
C PRO A 149 -12.24 8.94 -7.13
N ASN A 150 -12.05 10.27 -7.09
CA ASN A 150 -11.01 10.91 -7.88
C ASN A 150 -9.64 10.51 -7.31
N THR A 151 -8.73 10.07 -8.19
CA THR A 151 -7.35 9.72 -7.84
C THR A 151 -6.34 10.68 -8.45
N ASP A 152 -6.80 11.79 -9.03
CA ASP A 152 -5.91 12.83 -9.53
C ASP A 152 -5.20 13.54 -8.38
N MET A 153 -3.98 13.97 -8.65
CA MET A 153 -3.17 14.73 -7.70
C MET A 153 -3.46 16.23 -7.78
N LEU A 154 -4.05 16.72 -8.89
CA LEU A 154 -4.29 18.14 -9.17
C LEU A 154 -5.78 18.52 -9.17
#